data_AF-A0A9E2KFQ7-F1
#
_entry.id   AF-A0A9E2KFQ7-F1
#
_cell.length_a   1.000
_cell.length_b   1.000
_cell.length_c   1.000
_cell.angle_alpha   90.00
_cell.angle_beta   90.00
_cell.angle_gamma   90.00
#
_symmetry.space_group_name_H-M   'P 1'
#
loop_
_entity.id
_entity.type
_entity.pdbx_description
1 polymer ?
#
loop_
_entity_poly.entity_id
_entity_poly.type
_entity_poly.pdbx_seq_one_letter_code
_entity_poly.pdbx_strand_id
1 'polypeptide(L)' 'MNKKDNTMYNLMNNLKALRPLLPQGYIKTIAAKTGDCEATVSNALQGRSRRYDIINCAIELALENKAILEKLDKVVNA' A
#
# COMPACT_ATOMS: atom_id res chain seq x y z
N MET A 1 5.69 -9.26 26.95
CA MET A 1 4.99 -9.07 25.65
C MET A 1 5.41 -10.18 24.70
N ASN A 2 4.45 -10.92 24.16
CA ASN A 2 4.72 -12.06 23.27
C ASN A 2 5.24 -11.55 21.92
N LYS A 3 6.29 -12.15 21.35
CA LYS A 3 6.93 -11.67 20.10
C LYS A 3 5.93 -11.48 18.95
N LYS A 4 4.86 -12.30 18.89
CA LYS A 4 3.80 -12.26 17.86
C LYS A 4 2.94 -10.98 17.92
N ASP A 5 2.70 -10.45 19.12
CA ASP A 5 1.90 -9.23 19.32
C ASP A 5 2.69 -8.00 18.87
N ASN A 6 4.01 -8.02 19.11
CA ASN A 6 4.92 -6.98 18.68
C ASN A 6 5.01 -6.91 17.14
N THR A 7 5.03 -8.07 16.46
CA THR A 7 5.06 -8.12 14.98
C THR A 7 3.78 -7.60 14.33
N MET A 8 2.59 -7.92 14.87
CA MET A 8 1.33 -7.36 14.33
C MET A 8 1.16 -5.88 14.62
N TYR A 9 1.57 -5.41 15.81
CA TYR A 9 1.55 -3.99 16.13
C TYR A 9 2.45 -3.17 15.17
N ASN A 10 3.64 -3.70 14.88
CA ASN A 10 4.56 -3.10 13.89
C ASN A 10 3.94 -3.09 12.48
N LEU A 11 3.30 -4.18 12.05
CA LEU A 11 2.65 -4.24 10.74
C LEU A 11 1.54 -3.17 10.62
N MET A 12 0.67 -3.06 11.61
CA MET A 12 -0.45 -2.11 11.55
C MET A 12 0.05 -0.66 11.51
N ASN A 13 1.10 -0.32 12.27
CA ASN A 13 1.71 1.00 12.23
C ASN A 13 2.41 1.28 10.89
N ASN A 14 3.12 0.31 10.32
CA ASN A 14 3.76 0.44 9.01
C ASN A 14 2.71 0.66 7.90
N LEU A 15 1.60 -0.08 7.93
CA LEU A 15 0.51 0.09 6.96
C LEU A 15 -0.21 1.43 7.15
N LYS A 16 -0.32 1.93 8.38
CA LYS A 16 -0.82 3.29 8.63
C LYS A 16 0.05 4.35 7.97
N ALA A 17 1.37 4.18 7.99
CA ALA A 17 2.33 5.08 7.33
C ALA A 17 2.37 4.91 5.80
N LEU A 18 2.08 3.72 5.27
CA LEU A 18 2.04 3.46 3.83
C LEU A 18 0.84 4.12 3.13
N ARG A 19 -0.37 4.02 3.71
CA ARG A 19 -1.62 4.45 3.05
C ARG A 19 -1.61 5.89 2.51
N PRO A 20 -1.06 6.90 3.21
CA PRO A 20 -0.97 8.28 2.69
C PRO A 20 -0.04 8.44 1.47
N LEU A 21 0.86 7.48 1.24
CA LEU A 21 1.80 7.51 0.12
C LEU A 21 1.19 6.90 -1.17
N LEU A 22 0.02 6.26 -1.04
CA LEU A 22 -0.65 5.63 -2.16
C LEU A 22 -1.43 6.66 -2.99
N PRO A 23 -1.50 6.50 -4.31
CA PRO A 23 -2.27 7.39 -5.17
C PRO A 23 -3.78 7.31 -4.88
N GLN A 24 -4.51 8.35 -5.25
CA GLN A 24 -5.97 8.36 -5.11
C GLN A 24 -6.60 7.16 -5.84
N GLY A 25 -7.57 6.51 -5.21
CA GLY A 25 -8.24 5.33 -5.78
C GLY A 25 -7.42 4.03 -5.72
N TYR A 26 -6.33 3.99 -4.95
CA TYR A 26 -5.45 2.81 -4.83
C TYR A 26 -6.21 1.52 -4.51
N ILE A 27 -7.29 1.55 -3.72
CA ILE A 27 -8.05 0.35 -3.35
C ILE A 27 -8.57 -0.38 -4.59
N LYS A 28 -9.18 0.38 -5.52
CA LYS A 28 -9.73 -0.16 -6.77
C LYS A 28 -8.62 -0.68 -7.69
N THR A 29 -7.52 0.06 -7.79
CA THR A 29 -6.36 -0.34 -8.60
C THR A 29 -5.74 -1.64 -8.09
N ILE A 30 -5.52 -1.74 -6.78
CA ILE A 30 -4.93 -2.93 -6.16
C ILE A 30 -5.90 -4.11 -6.30
N ALA A 31 -7.19 -3.92 -6.03
CA ALA A 31 -8.21 -4.95 -6.21
C ALA A 31 -8.19 -5.54 -7.63
N ALA A 32 -8.10 -4.68 -8.65
CA ALA A 32 -7.97 -5.11 -10.04
C ALA A 32 -6.63 -5.84 -10.31
N LYS A 33 -5.51 -5.36 -9.76
CA LYS A 33 -4.19 -5.99 -9.94
C LYS A 33 -4.09 -7.37 -9.26
N THR A 34 -4.70 -7.55 -8.08
CA THR A 34 -4.62 -8.81 -7.31
C THR A 34 -5.78 -9.76 -7.56
N GLY A 35 -6.83 -9.33 -8.27
CA GLY A 35 -8.04 -10.13 -8.49
C GLY A 35 -8.91 -10.29 -7.24
N ASP A 36 -8.81 -9.35 -6.29
CA ASP A 36 -9.59 -9.34 -5.05
C ASP A 36 -10.72 -8.30 -5.09
N CYS A 37 -11.62 -8.37 -4.11
CA CYS A 37 -12.58 -7.31 -3.86
C CYS A 37 -11.97 -6.17 -3.01
N GLU A 38 -12.51 -4.97 -3.16
CA GLU A 38 -12.06 -3.77 -2.45
C GLU A 38 -12.09 -3.93 -0.92
N ALA A 39 -13.06 -4.69 -0.39
CA ALA A 39 -13.16 -4.98 1.04
C ALA A 39 -11.96 -5.80 1.55
N THR A 40 -11.50 -6.79 0.77
CA THR A 40 -10.31 -7.59 1.10
C THR A 40 -9.05 -6.74 1.11
N VAL A 41 -8.91 -5.86 0.10
CA VAL A 41 -7.78 -4.91 0.02
C VAL A 41 -7.79 -3.95 1.21
N SER A 42 -8.95 -3.38 1.55
CA SER A 42 -9.10 -2.49 2.70
C SER A 42 -8.74 -3.19 4.01
N ASN A 43 -9.21 -4.42 4.22
CA ASN A 43 -8.88 -5.20 5.42
C ASN A 43 -7.37 -5.51 5.52
N ALA A 44 -6.73 -5.87 4.41
CA ALA A 44 -5.29 -6.12 4.37
C ALA A 44 -4.48 -4.88 4.72
N LEU A 45 -4.80 -3.74 4.11
CA LEU A 45 -4.11 -2.47 4.36
C LEU A 45 -4.44 -1.83 5.72
N GLN A 46 -5.45 -2.34 6.42
CA GLN A 46 -5.71 -2.02 7.83
C GLN A 46 -4.99 -2.97 8.79
N GLY A 47 -4.24 -3.96 8.29
CA GLY A 47 -3.58 -4.98 9.10
C GLY A 47 -4.54 -6.00 9.73
N ARG A 48 -5.79 -6.05 9.25
CA ARG A 48 -6.82 -6.99 9.74
C ARG A 48 -6.67 -8.39 9.13
N SER A 49 -5.92 -8.51 8.04
CA SER A 49 -5.58 -9.79 7.41
C SER A 49 -4.09 -9.82 7.02
N ARG A 50 -3.53 -11.03 6.91
CA ARG A 50 -2.13 -11.25 6.50
C ARG A 50 -2.00 -11.53 5.00
N ARG A 51 -2.66 -10.70 4.19
CA ARG A 51 -2.57 -10.75 2.72
C ARG A 51 -1.35 -9.96 2.25
N TYR A 52 -0.17 -10.58 2.36
CA TYR A 52 1.11 -9.95 1.99
C TYR A 52 1.23 -9.65 0.51
N ASP A 53 0.55 -10.41 -0.34
CA ASP A 53 0.38 -10.16 -1.77
C ASP A 53 -0.23 -8.77 -2.03
N ILE A 54 -1.30 -8.42 -1.32
CA ILE A 54 -1.95 -7.11 -1.41
C ILE A 54 -1.04 -6.00 -0.88
N ILE A 55 -0.34 -6.26 0.24
CA ILE A 55 0.59 -5.30 0.84
C ILE A 55 1.76 -5.00 -0.11
N ASN A 56 2.32 -6.04 -0.74
CA ASN A 56 3.40 -5.89 -1.71
C ASN A 56 2.91 -5.10 -2.94
N CYS A 57 1.71 -5.39 -3.45
CA CYS A 57 1.12 -4.63 -4.55
C CYS A 57 0.95 -3.14 -4.19
N ALA A 58 0.57 -2.82 -2.95
CA ALA A 58 0.49 -1.45 -2.48
C ALA A 58 1.86 -0.76 -2.45
N ILE A 59 2.91 -1.46 -2.01
CA ILE A 59 4.28 -0.93 -1.99
C ILE A 59 4.77 -0.65 -3.42
N GLU A 60 4.55 -1.58 -4.35
CA GLU A 60 4.87 -1.41 -5.77
C GLU A 60 4.15 -0.19 -6.36
N LEU A 61 2.85 -0.03 -6.06
CA LEU A 61 2.07 1.10 -6.53
C LEU A 61 2.59 2.44 -5.98
N ALA A 62 3.04 2.48 -4.72
CA ALA A 62 3.66 3.67 -4.15
C ALA A 62 4.98 4.04 -4.86
N LEU A 63 5.80 3.03 -5.18
CA LEU A 63 7.05 3.22 -5.92
C LEU A 63 6.78 3.71 -7.36
N GLU A 64 5.81 3.12 -8.06
CA GLU A 64 5.36 3.57 -9.38
C GLU A 64 4.93 5.04 -9.34
N ASN A 65 4.11 5.43 -8.35
CA ASN A 65 3.62 6.79 -8.19
C ASN A 65 4.76 7.80 -7.95
N LYS A 66 5.75 7.44 -7.12
CA LYS A 66 6.95 8.27 -6.89
C LYS A 66 7.76 8.46 -8.18
N ALA A 67 7.98 7.40 -8.96
CA ALA A 67 8.71 7.48 -10.21
C ALA A 67 7.99 8.35 -11.25
N ILE A 68 6.66 8.33 -11.28
CA ILE A 68 5.85 9.23 -12.12
C ILE A 68 6.05 10.69 -11.69
N LEU A 69 5.99 10.97 -10.38
CA LEU A 69 6.22 12.31 -9.84
C LEU A 69 7.59 12.87 -10.24
N GLU A 70 8.66 12.08 -10.08
CA GLU A 70 10.03 12.47 -10.46
C GLU A 70 10.18 12.74 -11.96
N LYS A 71 9.46 12.00 -12.82
CA LYS A 71 9.46 12.25 -14.26
C LYS A 71 8.72 13.54 -14.61
N LEU A 72 7.57 13.79 -13.99
CA LEU A 72 6.78 15.00 -14.22
C LEU A 72 7.53 16.25 -13.76
N ASP A 73 8.20 16.19 -12.61
CA ASP A 73 9.03 17.29 -12.10
C ASP A 73 10.13 17.68 -13.10
N LYS A 74 10.82 16.68 -13.67
CA LYS A 74 11.81 16.91 -14.73
C LYS A 74 11.23 17.52 -16.00
N VAL A 75 9.98 17.21 -16.36
CA VAL A 75 9.34 17.80 -17.55
C VAL A 75 8.95 19.25 -17.32
N VAL A 76 8.48 19.59 -16.12
CA VAL A 76 8.02 20.95 -15.79
C VAL A 76 9.20 21.89 -15.53
N ASN A 77 10.28 21.40 -14.93
CA ASN A 77 11.44 22.19 -14.52
C ASN A 77 12.67 22.05 -15.45
N ALA A 78 12.54 21.41 -16.61
CA ALA A 78 13.56 21.40 -17.66
C ALA A 78 13.38 22.58 -18.62
#